data_AF-A0A9E3U1G7-F1
#
_entry.id   AF-A0A9E3U1G7-F1
#
_cell.length_a   1.000
_cell.length_b   1.000
_cell.length_c   1.000
_cell.angle_alpha   90.00
_cell.angle_beta   90.00
_cell.angle_gamma   90.00
#
_symmetry.space_group_name_H-M   'P 1'
#
loop_
_entity.id
_entity.type
_entity.pdbx_description
1 polymer ?
#
loop_
_entity_poly.entity_id
_entity_poly.type
_entity_poly.pdbx_seq_one_letter_code
_entity_poly.pdbx_strand_id
1 'polypeptide(L)'
;GYSHYMLKEIFEQPESLQNTMRGRLDEENATAMFGGLNLSPGELRAAQRLLLTACGTSWHATLYGEYCIEELARLPVEVEYASELRYRNPPLDSRTLLFAITQSGETADTLAALREVKRKGHPTLAICNVVGSSIAQEADGGVYLHAGPEIGVASTKAYTSQCLTLAMLALHFGRLHHLSYDAGRRIIDALHALPDAVRKALESNDEVRRLAGKYCGADNFLYLGRQYNFPTALEGALKLKEISYIHAEGYPAAEMKHGPIALVDDKTPSVFIMPQGYIYEKVLANLEEIKARGGPVIAIAGEGDAHVRTLADDVIEVPVVDDFLQPIVSIIPLQLLAYHIAVLRGCDVDKPRNLAKSVTVE
;
A
#
# COMPACT_ATOMS: atom_id res chain seq x y z
N GLY A 1 -4.85 10.56 24.90
CA GLY A 1 -5.73 10.13 23.80
C GLY A 1 -5.37 10.91 22.55
N TYR A 2 -5.75 10.43 21.36
CA TYR A 2 -5.50 11.10 20.08
C TYR A 2 -6.62 12.09 19.75
N SER A 3 -6.29 13.15 18.99
CA SER A 3 -7.26 14.20 18.60
C SER A 3 -8.22 13.79 17.47
N HIS A 4 -7.82 12.83 16.63
CA HIS A 4 -8.57 12.35 15.48
C HIS A 4 -8.50 10.82 15.40
N TYR A 5 -9.51 10.18 14.81
CA TYR A 5 -9.50 8.74 14.56
C TYR A 5 -8.36 8.35 13.61
N MET A 6 -8.15 9.11 12.52
CA MET A 6 -7.07 8.82 11.58
C MET A 6 -5.69 8.82 12.26
N LEU A 7 -5.41 9.78 13.16
CA LEU A 7 -4.14 9.79 13.89
C LEU A 7 -4.00 8.58 14.81
N LYS A 8 -5.07 8.24 15.55
CA LYS A 8 -5.09 7.02 16.37
C LYS A 8 -4.79 5.78 15.51
N GLU A 9 -5.45 5.67 14.37
CA GLU A 9 -5.35 4.53 13.46
C GLU A 9 -3.96 4.41 12.82
N ILE A 10 -3.30 5.53 12.51
CA ILE A 10 -1.89 5.55 12.08
C ILE A 10 -0.98 4.94 13.17
N PHE A 11 -1.17 5.33 14.42
CA PHE A 11 -0.36 4.84 15.54
C PHE A 11 -0.71 3.42 16.00
N GLU A 12 -1.87 2.89 15.59
CA GLU A 12 -2.29 1.50 15.84
C GLU A 12 -1.69 0.50 14.84
N GLN A 13 -0.97 0.96 13.83
CA GLN A 13 -0.43 0.09 12.78
C GLN A 13 0.50 -1.02 13.29
N PRO A 14 1.44 -0.80 14.24
CA PRO A 14 2.25 -1.89 14.79
C PRO A 14 1.39 -3.04 15.34
N GLU A 15 0.37 -2.72 16.13
CA GLU A 15 -0.54 -3.71 16.70
C GLU A 15 -1.43 -4.36 15.63
N SER A 16 -1.92 -3.57 14.67
CA SER A 16 -2.74 -4.06 13.56
C SER A 16 -1.97 -5.06 12.69
N LEU A 17 -0.69 -4.82 12.43
CA LEU A 17 0.18 -5.74 11.69
C LEU A 17 0.43 -7.03 12.47
N GLN A 18 0.69 -6.95 13.78
CA GLN A 18 0.79 -8.14 14.64
C GLN A 18 -0.50 -8.98 14.60
N ASN A 19 -1.65 -8.32 14.75
CA ASN A 19 -2.96 -8.96 14.68
C ASN A 19 -3.23 -9.60 13.31
N THR A 20 -2.75 -8.98 12.23
CA THR A 20 -2.87 -9.48 10.85
C THR A 20 -2.07 -10.77 10.64
N MET A 21 -0.89 -10.91 11.27
CA MET A 21 -0.03 -12.10 11.16
C MET A 21 -0.39 -13.23 12.11
N ARG A 22 -1.06 -12.93 13.22
CA ARG A 22 -1.31 -13.88 14.31
C ARG A 22 -1.97 -15.17 13.79
N GLY A 23 -1.26 -16.29 14.00
CA GLY A 23 -1.72 -17.63 13.61
C GLY A 23 -1.61 -17.94 12.12
N ARG A 24 -0.90 -17.12 11.33
CA ARG A 24 -0.76 -17.28 9.87
C ARG A 24 0.65 -17.60 9.40
N LEU A 25 1.62 -17.67 10.28
CA LEU A 25 2.99 -18.04 9.93
C LEU A 25 3.26 -19.46 10.45
N ASP A 26 3.64 -20.33 9.54
CA ASP A 26 4.07 -21.70 9.82
C ASP A 26 5.60 -21.73 9.84
N GLU A 27 6.13 -21.68 11.04
CA GLU A 27 7.56 -21.69 11.33
C GLU A 27 8.24 -23.00 10.91
N GLU A 28 7.51 -24.12 10.98
CA GLU A 28 8.03 -25.47 10.71
C GLU A 28 8.16 -25.72 9.21
N ASN A 29 7.22 -25.22 8.41
CA ASN A 29 7.26 -25.34 6.95
C ASN A 29 7.80 -24.09 6.24
N ALA A 30 8.15 -23.06 7.00
CA ALA A 30 8.63 -21.76 6.54
C ALA A 30 7.71 -21.14 5.48
N THR A 31 6.41 -21.08 5.76
CA THR A 31 5.37 -20.55 4.86
C THR A 31 4.32 -19.75 5.63
N ALA A 32 3.45 -19.03 4.93
CA ALA A 32 2.20 -18.53 5.50
C ALA A 32 1.06 -19.56 5.35
N MET A 33 0.02 -19.42 6.16
CA MET A 33 -1.18 -20.27 6.18
C MET A 33 -2.46 -19.41 6.15
N PHE A 34 -3.40 -19.82 5.30
CA PHE A 34 -4.69 -19.14 5.15
C PHE A 34 -5.85 -20.15 5.20
N GLY A 35 -6.37 -20.42 6.39
CA GLY A 35 -7.45 -21.39 6.58
C GLY A 35 -8.78 -21.02 5.91
N GLY A 36 -8.99 -19.74 5.56
CA GLY A 36 -10.24 -19.25 4.99
C GLY A 36 -10.32 -19.26 3.46
N LEU A 37 -9.25 -19.62 2.73
CA LEU A 37 -9.28 -19.59 1.25
C LEU A 37 -10.25 -20.60 0.66
N ASN A 38 -10.64 -21.64 1.40
CA ASN A 38 -11.55 -22.69 0.96
C ASN A 38 -11.14 -23.38 -0.36
N LEU A 39 -9.84 -23.33 -0.70
CA LEU A 39 -9.25 -24.02 -1.83
C LEU A 39 -8.27 -25.07 -1.32
N SER A 40 -8.25 -26.22 -1.97
CA SER A 40 -7.27 -27.25 -1.68
C SER A 40 -5.86 -26.80 -2.08
N PRO A 41 -4.80 -27.36 -1.46
CA PRO A 41 -3.43 -27.10 -1.91
C PRO A 41 -3.19 -27.47 -3.39
N GLY A 42 -3.97 -28.41 -3.94
CA GLY A 42 -3.92 -28.76 -5.36
C GLY A 42 -4.46 -27.67 -6.26
N GLU A 43 -5.61 -27.07 -5.90
CA GLU A 43 -6.20 -25.95 -6.64
C GLU A 43 -5.32 -24.70 -6.58
N LEU A 44 -4.77 -24.39 -5.41
CA LEU A 44 -3.84 -23.26 -5.25
C LEU A 44 -2.57 -23.44 -6.11
N ARG A 45 -2.00 -24.65 -6.16
CA ARG A 45 -0.85 -24.95 -7.04
C ARG A 45 -1.19 -24.95 -8.53
N ALA A 46 -2.45 -25.22 -8.88
CA ALA A 46 -2.90 -25.26 -10.28
C ALA A 46 -3.18 -23.85 -10.83
N ALA A 47 -3.32 -22.85 -9.97
CA ALA A 47 -3.44 -21.46 -10.38
C ALA A 47 -2.22 -21.03 -11.20
N GLN A 48 -2.48 -20.35 -12.32
CA GLN A 48 -1.44 -19.86 -13.23
C GLN A 48 -1.45 -18.35 -13.40
N ARG A 49 -2.49 -17.68 -12.88
CA ARG A 49 -2.60 -16.22 -12.87
C ARG A 49 -3.44 -15.78 -11.70
N LEU A 50 -3.08 -14.65 -11.09
CA LEU A 50 -3.94 -13.96 -10.13
C LEU A 50 -4.48 -12.68 -10.76
N LEU A 51 -5.78 -12.42 -10.55
CA LEU A 51 -6.41 -11.15 -10.89
C LEU A 51 -6.77 -10.45 -9.58
N LEU A 52 -6.13 -9.31 -9.29
CA LEU A 52 -6.42 -8.50 -8.12
C LEU A 52 -7.32 -7.34 -8.50
N THR A 53 -8.40 -7.12 -7.75
CA THR A 53 -9.34 -6.04 -8.02
C THR A 53 -9.72 -5.27 -6.77
N ALA A 54 -9.78 -3.95 -6.87
CA ALA A 54 -10.13 -3.05 -5.77
C ALA A 54 -10.45 -1.63 -6.27
N CYS A 55 -10.74 -0.72 -5.34
CA CYS A 55 -10.88 0.72 -5.58
C CYS A 55 -10.01 1.52 -4.59
N GLY A 56 -9.57 2.73 -4.99
CA GLY A 56 -8.87 3.68 -4.12
C GLY A 56 -7.63 3.11 -3.44
N THR A 57 -7.47 3.38 -2.14
CA THR A 57 -6.33 2.87 -1.34
C THR A 57 -6.15 1.34 -1.43
N SER A 58 -7.24 0.57 -1.48
CA SER A 58 -7.13 -0.89 -1.64
C SER A 58 -6.59 -1.31 -3.01
N TRP A 59 -6.78 -0.48 -4.04
CA TRP A 59 -6.19 -0.70 -5.36
C TRP A 59 -4.68 -0.41 -5.38
N HIS A 60 -4.21 0.59 -4.62
CA HIS A 60 -2.77 0.79 -4.42
C HIS A 60 -2.13 -0.43 -3.72
N ALA A 61 -2.82 -1.02 -2.72
CA ALA A 61 -2.33 -2.24 -2.09
C ALA A 61 -2.22 -3.41 -3.08
N THR A 62 -3.15 -3.53 -4.05
CA THR A 62 -3.06 -4.57 -5.08
C THR A 62 -1.89 -4.38 -6.04
N LEU A 63 -1.55 -3.15 -6.41
CA LEU A 63 -0.34 -2.88 -7.20
C LEU A 63 0.92 -3.26 -6.44
N TYR A 64 0.98 -2.97 -5.13
CA TYR A 64 2.07 -3.46 -4.29
C TYR A 64 2.12 -5.01 -4.27
N GLY A 65 0.96 -5.65 -4.12
CA GLY A 65 0.84 -7.10 -4.08
C GLY A 65 1.29 -7.80 -5.36
N GLU A 66 1.03 -7.19 -6.52
CA GLU A 66 1.54 -7.64 -7.82
C GLU A 66 3.05 -7.81 -7.78
N TYR A 67 3.82 -6.78 -7.41
CA TYR A 67 5.28 -6.90 -7.31
C TYR A 67 5.72 -8.00 -6.35
N CYS A 68 5.08 -8.12 -5.17
CA CYS A 68 5.44 -9.16 -4.20
C CYS A 68 5.19 -10.57 -4.73
N ILE A 69 4.01 -10.81 -5.31
CA ILE A 69 3.60 -12.13 -5.81
C ILE A 69 4.43 -12.50 -7.04
N GLU A 70 4.65 -11.59 -7.98
CA GLU A 70 5.47 -11.89 -9.15
C GLU A 70 6.92 -12.20 -8.77
N GLU A 71 7.48 -11.49 -7.80
CA GLU A 71 8.87 -11.73 -7.38
C GLU A 71 9.02 -13.03 -6.57
N LEU A 72 8.13 -13.27 -5.60
CA LEU A 72 8.26 -14.41 -4.68
C LEU A 72 7.59 -15.69 -5.18
N ALA A 73 6.52 -15.58 -5.98
CA ALA A 73 5.72 -16.70 -6.46
C ALA A 73 5.84 -16.94 -7.97
N ARG A 74 6.39 -15.98 -8.74
CA ARG A 74 6.56 -16.08 -10.21
C ARG A 74 5.25 -16.43 -10.91
N LEU A 75 4.14 -15.99 -10.31
CA LEU A 75 2.80 -16.08 -10.86
C LEU A 75 2.47 -14.73 -11.49
N PRO A 76 2.10 -14.68 -12.78
CA PRO A 76 1.58 -13.48 -13.41
C PRO A 76 0.43 -12.89 -12.60
N VAL A 77 0.49 -11.58 -12.34
CA VAL A 77 -0.58 -10.85 -11.69
C VAL A 77 -1.12 -9.78 -12.63
N GLU A 78 -2.44 -9.62 -12.63
CA GLU A 78 -3.12 -8.51 -13.30
C GLU A 78 -3.86 -7.72 -12.22
N VAL A 79 -3.74 -6.39 -12.24
CA VAL A 79 -4.39 -5.49 -11.28
C VAL A 79 -5.37 -4.59 -12.00
N GLU A 80 -6.63 -4.59 -11.55
CA GLU A 80 -7.72 -3.90 -12.22
C GLU A 80 -8.53 -3.05 -11.25
N TYR A 81 -8.94 -1.86 -11.71
CA TYR A 81 -9.97 -1.11 -11.02
C TYR A 81 -11.28 -1.89 -11.09
N ALA A 82 -11.93 -2.08 -9.93
CA ALA A 82 -13.17 -2.86 -9.90
C ALA A 82 -14.29 -2.26 -10.75
N SER A 83 -14.35 -0.93 -10.83
CA SER A 83 -15.29 -0.19 -11.67
C SER A 83 -15.11 -0.51 -13.15
N GLU A 84 -13.88 -0.71 -13.62
CA GLU A 84 -13.60 -1.09 -15.01
C GLU A 84 -13.85 -2.59 -15.25
N LEU A 85 -13.40 -3.43 -14.31
CA LEU A 85 -13.51 -4.87 -14.40
C LEU A 85 -14.96 -5.35 -14.53
N ARG A 86 -15.89 -4.75 -13.78
CA ARG A 86 -17.32 -5.11 -13.82
C ARG A 86 -17.99 -4.81 -15.17
N TYR A 87 -17.43 -3.90 -15.97
CA TYR A 87 -18.02 -3.46 -17.24
C TYR A 87 -17.31 -3.99 -18.49
N ARG A 88 -16.20 -4.70 -18.34
CA ARG A 88 -15.48 -5.33 -19.46
C ARG A 88 -15.57 -6.86 -19.41
N ASN A 89 -15.20 -7.51 -20.52
CA ASN A 89 -15.10 -8.97 -20.59
C ASN A 89 -13.62 -9.38 -20.65
N PRO A 90 -12.92 -9.47 -19.51
CA PRO A 90 -11.51 -9.84 -19.49
C PRO A 90 -11.34 -11.30 -19.97
N PRO A 91 -10.26 -11.62 -20.72
CA PRO A 91 -9.97 -12.97 -21.17
C PRO A 91 -9.45 -13.81 -20.00
N LEU A 92 -10.36 -14.31 -19.17
CA LEU A 92 -10.05 -15.17 -18.02
C LEU A 92 -10.10 -16.65 -18.40
N ASP A 93 -9.16 -17.42 -17.86
CA ASP A 93 -9.13 -18.88 -18.01
C ASP A 93 -9.52 -19.57 -16.70
N SER A 94 -9.69 -20.88 -16.75
CA SER A 94 -10.09 -21.68 -15.58
C SER A 94 -8.98 -21.82 -14.52
N ARG A 95 -7.78 -21.29 -14.76
CA ARG A 95 -6.64 -21.31 -13.83
C ARG A 95 -6.34 -19.92 -13.26
N THR A 96 -7.24 -18.97 -13.47
CA THR A 96 -7.16 -17.63 -12.91
C THR A 96 -7.95 -17.56 -11.60
N LEU A 97 -7.29 -17.12 -10.52
CA LEU A 97 -7.95 -16.83 -9.24
C LEU A 97 -8.16 -15.32 -9.12
N LEU A 98 -9.39 -14.90 -8.84
CA LEU A 98 -9.66 -13.50 -8.52
C LEU A 98 -9.55 -13.26 -7.02
N PHE A 99 -8.83 -12.21 -6.62
CA PHE A 99 -8.88 -11.66 -5.27
C PHE A 99 -9.51 -10.27 -5.32
N ALA A 100 -10.61 -10.08 -4.61
CA ALA A 100 -11.21 -8.78 -4.36
C ALA A 100 -10.74 -8.21 -3.02
N ILE A 101 -10.10 -7.03 -3.04
CA ILE A 101 -9.52 -6.41 -1.85
C ILE A 101 -10.36 -5.18 -1.47
N THR A 102 -10.81 -5.12 -0.22
CA THR A 102 -11.63 -4.01 0.28
C THR A 102 -11.54 -3.89 1.79
N GLN A 103 -11.48 -2.67 2.32
CA GLN A 103 -11.54 -2.47 3.77
C GLN A 103 -12.93 -2.83 4.32
N SER A 104 -13.98 -2.27 3.73
CA SER A 104 -15.35 -2.35 4.26
C SER A 104 -16.06 -3.66 3.93
N GLY A 105 -15.71 -4.28 2.80
CA GLY A 105 -16.48 -5.40 2.25
C GLY A 105 -17.81 -5.00 1.60
N GLU A 106 -18.09 -3.70 1.52
CA GLU A 106 -19.35 -3.13 1.03
C GLU A 106 -19.16 -2.18 -0.16
N THR A 107 -17.94 -2.06 -0.69
CA THR A 107 -17.66 -1.21 -1.87
C THR A 107 -18.43 -1.76 -3.08
N ALA A 108 -19.37 -0.98 -3.62
CA ALA A 108 -20.32 -1.43 -4.63
C ALA A 108 -19.63 -2.00 -5.88
N ASP A 109 -18.64 -1.29 -6.42
CA ASP A 109 -17.89 -1.74 -7.60
C ASP A 109 -17.10 -3.01 -7.35
N THR A 110 -16.40 -3.11 -6.21
CA THR A 110 -15.63 -4.31 -5.84
C THR A 110 -16.54 -5.52 -5.69
N LEU A 111 -17.68 -5.35 -5.05
CA LEU A 111 -18.67 -6.42 -4.90
C LEU A 111 -19.28 -6.82 -6.25
N ALA A 112 -19.61 -5.85 -7.11
CA ALA A 112 -20.13 -6.10 -8.44
C ALA A 112 -19.12 -6.84 -9.34
N ALA A 113 -17.85 -6.45 -9.31
CA ALA A 113 -16.78 -7.11 -10.05
C ALA A 113 -16.59 -8.56 -9.58
N LEU A 114 -16.59 -8.81 -8.27
CA LEU A 114 -16.53 -10.16 -7.71
C LEU A 114 -17.71 -11.01 -8.18
N ARG A 115 -18.94 -10.49 -8.08
CA ARG A 115 -20.16 -11.19 -8.53
C ARG A 115 -20.10 -11.53 -10.01
N GLU A 116 -19.63 -10.61 -10.85
CA GLU A 116 -19.54 -10.81 -12.30
C GLU A 116 -18.53 -11.90 -12.67
N VAL A 117 -17.36 -11.91 -12.04
CA VAL A 117 -16.33 -12.94 -12.28
C VAL A 117 -16.78 -14.30 -11.74
N LYS A 118 -17.43 -14.33 -10.57
CA LYS A 118 -18.03 -15.54 -10.00
C LYS A 118 -19.13 -16.12 -10.90
N ARG A 119 -20.01 -15.26 -11.45
CA ARG A 119 -21.07 -15.65 -12.39
C ARG A 119 -20.53 -16.30 -13.66
N LYS A 120 -19.32 -15.93 -14.09
CA LYS A 120 -18.59 -16.55 -15.21
C LYS A 120 -17.91 -17.87 -14.86
N GLY A 121 -17.97 -18.30 -13.60
CA GLY A 121 -17.48 -19.60 -13.14
C GLY A 121 -16.01 -19.61 -12.72
N HIS A 122 -15.40 -18.44 -12.48
CA HIS A 122 -14.04 -18.38 -11.94
C HIS A 122 -14.06 -18.36 -10.41
N PRO A 123 -13.08 -18.98 -9.74
CA PRO A 123 -12.94 -18.90 -8.29
C PRO A 123 -12.70 -17.45 -7.84
N THR A 124 -13.45 -17.03 -6.83
CA THR A 124 -13.39 -15.67 -6.27
C THR A 124 -13.04 -15.70 -4.79
N LEU A 125 -11.99 -14.98 -4.43
CA LEU A 125 -11.49 -14.85 -3.07
C LEU A 125 -11.59 -13.41 -2.62
N ALA A 126 -11.70 -13.17 -1.31
CA ALA A 126 -11.77 -11.82 -0.76
C ALA A 126 -10.70 -11.58 0.31
N ILE A 127 -10.12 -10.39 0.33
CA ILE A 127 -9.33 -9.89 1.46
C ILE A 127 -10.08 -8.68 2.03
N CYS A 128 -10.61 -8.80 3.25
CA CYS A 128 -11.41 -7.74 3.85
C CYS A 128 -11.22 -7.55 5.36
N ASN A 129 -11.56 -6.38 5.90
CA ASN A 129 -11.41 -6.15 7.34
C ASN A 129 -12.67 -6.49 8.14
N VAL A 130 -13.85 -6.20 7.58
CA VAL A 130 -15.13 -6.31 8.27
C VAL A 130 -15.69 -7.72 8.16
N VAL A 131 -15.78 -8.39 9.31
CA VAL A 131 -16.37 -9.73 9.43
C VAL A 131 -17.87 -9.67 9.13
N GLY A 132 -18.35 -10.62 8.32
CA GLY A 132 -19.76 -10.73 7.97
C GLY A 132 -20.24 -9.71 6.94
N SER A 133 -19.34 -8.93 6.33
CA SER A 133 -19.65 -8.05 5.19
C SER A 133 -20.14 -8.82 3.96
N SER A 134 -20.82 -8.13 3.04
CA SER A 134 -21.38 -8.72 1.82
C SER A 134 -20.34 -9.51 1.03
N ILE A 135 -19.15 -8.93 0.81
CA ILE A 135 -18.09 -9.63 0.06
C ILE A 135 -17.59 -10.89 0.78
N ALA A 136 -17.58 -10.88 2.12
CA ALA A 136 -17.12 -12.02 2.90
C ALA A 136 -18.12 -13.19 2.88
N GLN A 137 -19.41 -12.89 2.67
CA GLN A 137 -20.45 -13.89 2.50
C GLN A 137 -20.51 -14.45 1.07
N GLU A 138 -20.17 -13.63 0.08
CA GLU A 138 -20.35 -13.97 -1.33
C GLU A 138 -19.11 -14.54 -2.02
N ALA A 139 -17.90 -14.26 -1.54
CA ALA A 139 -16.69 -14.90 -2.05
C ALA A 139 -16.68 -16.41 -1.76
N ASP A 140 -15.97 -17.19 -2.58
CA ASP A 140 -15.81 -18.64 -2.36
C ASP A 140 -14.90 -18.94 -1.15
N GLY A 141 -14.00 -18.00 -0.84
CA GLY A 141 -13.15 -18.01 0.34
C GLY A 141 -12.46 -16.65 0.53
N GLY A 142 -11.62 -16.53 1.54
CA GLY A 142 -10.93 -15.27 1.79
C GLY A 142 -10.13 -15.19 3.08
N VAL A 143 -9.66 -13.98 3.36
CA VAL A 143 -8.81 -13.64 4.50
C VAL A 143 -9.32 -12.36 5.15
N TYR A 144 -9.51 -12.40 6.47
CA TYR A 144 -9.80 -11.21 7.25
C TYR A 144 -8.51 -10.47 7.63
N LEU A 145 -8.46 -9.15 7.56
CA LEU A 145 -7.25 -8.41 7.95
C LEU A 145 -7.02 -8.41 9.46
N HIS A 146 -8.09 -8.36 10.26
CA HIS A 146 -8.02 -8.17 11.71
C HIS A 146 -7.27 -6.89 12.14
N ALA A 147 -7.37 -5.81 11.35
CA ALA A 147 -6.82 -4.49 11.70
C ALA A 147 -7.67 -3.74 12.77
N GLY A 148 -8.78 -4.34 13.20
CA GLY A 148 -9.78 -3.70 14.06
C GLY A 148 -10.61 -2.64 13.31
N PRO A 149 -11.58 -2.00 13.98
CA PRO A 149 -12.40 -0.95 13.36
C PRO A 149 -11.54 0.22 12.90
N GLU A 150 -11.82 0.72 11.69
CA GLU A 150 -11.19 1.92 11.12
C GLU A 150 -12.31 2.91 10.80
N ILE A 151 -12.33 4.04 11.50
CA ILE A 151 -13.39 5.03 11.55
C ILE A 151 -13.07 6.21 10.61
N GLY A 152 -11.81 6.66 10.57
CA GLY A 152 -11.40 7.75 9.67
C GLY A 152 -11.68 7.40 8.21
N VAL A 153 -12.24 8.33 7.43
CA VAL A 153 -12.60 8.07 6.02
C VAL A 153 -11.37 7.62 5.21
N ALA A 154 -10.27 8.36 5.31
CA ALA A 154 -9.00 8.00 4.69
C ALA A 154 -8.41 6.76 5.37
N SER A 155 -8.25 5.67 4.60
CA SER A 155 -7.71 4.42 5.14
C SER A 155 -6.22 4.52 5.48
N THR A 156 -5.80 3.87 6.57
CA THR A 156 -4.41 3.88 7.08
C THR A 156 -3.96 2.48 7.47
N LYS A 157 -4.38 1.98 8.63
CA LYS A 157 -4.02 0.63 9.11
C LYS A 157 -4.60 -0.49 8.26
N ALA A 158 -5.74 -0.28 7.60
CA ALA A 158 -6.25 -1.28 6.67
C ALA A 158 -5.36 -1.39 5.42
N TYR A 159 -4.77 -0.29 4.92
CA TYR A 159 -3.81 -0.33 3.81
C TYR A 159 -2.57 -1.16 4.15
N THR A 160 -1.93 -0.89 5.29
CA THR A 160 -0.72 -1.63 5.69
C THR A 160 -1.02 -3.08 6.02
N SER A 161 -2.18 -3.40 6.63
CA SER A 161 -2.64 -4.78 6.80
C SER A 161 -2.95 -5.48 5.46
N GLN A 162 -3.48 -4.78 4.45
CA GLN A 162 -3.68 -5.34 3.11
C GLN A 162 -2.35 -5.67 2.45
N CYS A 163 -1.38 -4.76 2.48
CA CYS A 163 -0.03 -4.99 1.97
C CYS A 163 0.63 -6.17 2.68
N LEU A 164 0.54 -6.25 4.01
CA LEU A 164 1.10 -7.37 4.77
C LEU A 164 0.43 -8.70 4.42
N THR A 165 -0.89 -8.71 4.24
CA THR A 165 -1.62 -9.91 3.83
C THR A 165 -1.21 -10.37 2.43
N LEU A 166 -1.01 -9.44 1.50
CA LEU A 166 -0.53 -9.75 0.15
C LEU A 166 0.93 -10.24 0.15
N ALA A 167 1.79 -9.71 1.01
CA ALA A 167 3.15 -10.21 1.21
C ALA A 167 3.16 -11.65 1.78
N MET A 168 2.31 -11.94 2.76
CA MET A 168 2.13 -13.31 3.26
C MET A 168 1.53 -14.24 2.19
N LEU A 169 0.65 -13.74 1.33
CA LEU A 169 0.09 -14.50 0.22
C LEU A 169 1.17 -14.83 -0.81
N ALA A 170 2.04 -13.87 -1.11
CA ALA A 170 3.22 -14.06 -1.96
C ALA A 170 4.18 -15.13 -1.37
N LEU A 171 4.44 -15.09 -0.06
CA LEU A 171 5.19 -16.15 0.64
C LEU A 171 4.51 -17.52 0.48
N HIS A 172 3.20 -17.60 0.69
CA HIS A 172 2.44 -18.86 0.58
C HIS A 172 2.55 -19.47 -0.81
N PHE A 173 2.24 -18.70 -1.86
CA PHE A 173 2.39 -19.19 -3.24
C PHE A 173 3.85 -19.46 -3.59
N GLY A 174 4.79 -18.63 -3.14
CA GLY A 174 6.22 -18.86 -3.32
C GLY A 174 6.65 -20.22 -2.81
N ARG A 175 6.24 -20.61 -1.60
CA ARG A 175 6.54 -21.93 -1.00
C ARG A 175 5.81 -23.09 -1.65
N LEU A 176 4.66 -22.84 -2.28
CA LEU A 176 3.97 -23.83 -3.11
C LEU A 176 4.69 -24.09 -4.46
N HIS A 177 5.53 -23.15 -4.90
CA HIS A 177 6.25 -23.22 -6.17
C HIS A 177 7.76 -23.39 -5.99
N HIS A 178 8.51 -22.30 -5.88
CA HIS A 178 9.97 -22.30 -6.10
C HIS A 178 10.79 -21.67 -4.96
N LEU A 179 10.15 -21.04 -3.99
CA LEU A 179 10.83 -20.45 -2.84
C LEU A 179 11.35 -21.55 -1.93
N SER A 180 12.64 -21.53 -1.56
CA SER A 180 13.23 -22.52 -0.66
C SER A 180 12.77 -22.35 0.79
N TYR A 181 13.00 -23.36 1.62
CA TYR A 181 12.73 -23.30 3.06
C TYR A 181 13.49 -22.13 3.71
N ASP A 182 14.79 -22.02 3.46
CA ASP A 182 15.63 -20.95 4.05
C ASP A 182 15.21 -19.54 3.59
N ALA A 183 14.76 -19.40 2.35
CA ALA A 183 14.22 -18.14 1.86
C ALA A 183 12.89 -17.80 2.55
N GLY A 184 11.99 -18.78 2.67
CA GLY A 184 10.75 -18.63 3.44
C GLY A 184 11.00 -18.27 4.91
N ARG A 185 12.01 -18.87 5.53
CA ARG A 185 12.38 -18.62 6.92
C ARG A 185 12.85 -17.19 7.13
N ARG A 186 13.74 -16.71 6.26
CA ARG A 186 14.19 -15.30 6.27
C ARG A 186 13.03 -14.32 6.11
N ILE A 187 12.08 -14.61 5.22
CA ILE A 187 10.88 -13.79 5.05
C ILE A 187 10.04 -13.79 6.33
N ILE A 188 9.83 -14.93 6.98
CA ILE A 188 9.10 -15.01 8.26
C ILE A 188 9.79 -14.17 9.34
N ASP A 189 11.10 -14.29 9.48
CA ASP A 189 11.86 -13.51 10.47
C ASP A 189 11.74 -11.99 10.19
N ALA A 190 11.78 -11.57 8.91
CA ALA A 190 11.57 -10.18 8.50
C ALA A 190 10.13 -9.69 8.79
N LEU A 191 9.12 -10.54 8.54
CA LEU A 191 7.71 -10.25 8.87
C LEU A 191 7.52 -10.04 10.38
N HIS A 192 8.17 -10.86 11.23
CA HIS A 192 8.13 -10.68 12.69
C HIS A 192 8.77 -9.38 13.16
N ALA A 193 9.82 -8.91 12.49
CA ALA A 193 10.51 -7.65 12.83
C ALA A 193 9.74 -6.40 12.35
N LEU A 194 8.84 -6.54 11.38
CA LEU A 194 8.15 -5.43 10.72
C LEU A 194 7.35 -4.51 11.68
N PRO A 195 6.57 -5.02 12.66
CA PRO A 195 5.85 -4.16 13.61
C PRO A 195 6.76 -3.21 14.38
N ASP A 196 7.97 -3.64 14.73
CA ASP A 196 8.95 -2.83 15.44
C ASP A 196 9.58 -1.78 14.52
N ALA A 197 9.85 -2.13 13.26
CA ALA A 197 10.26 -1.16 12.24
C ALA A 197 9.19 -0.08 12.01
N VAL A 198 7.91 -0.46 11.95
CA VAL A 198 6.80 0.51 11.85
C VAL A 198 6.70 1.38 13.11
N ARG A 199 6.91 0.80 14.30
CA ARG A 199 6.95 1.57 15.55
C ARG A 199 8.06 2.63 15.54
N LYS A 200 9.24 2.27 15.04
CA LYS A 200 10.36 3.20 14.89
C LYS A 200 10.09 4.27 13.82
N ALA A 201 9.45 3.92 12.71
CA ALA A 201 9.03 4.91 11.71
C ALA A 201 8.03 5.95 12.27
N LEU A 202 7.15 5.57 13.21
CA LEU A 202 6.23 6.49 13.88
C LEU A 202 6.96 7.55 14.73
N GLU A 203 8.20 7.30 15.14
CA GLU A 203 9.03 8.29 15.87
C GLU A 203 9.36 9.52 15.01
N SER A 204 9.20 9.43 13.68
CA SER A 204 9.34 10.57 12.76
C SER A 204 8.25 11.64 12.92
N ASN A 205 7.20 11.40 13.71
CA ASN A 205 6.03 12.28 13.82
C ASN A 205 6.33 13.77 14.05
N ASP A 206 7.26 14.08 14.95
CA ASP A 206 7.55 15.48 15.30
C ASP A 206 8.30 16.20 14.18
N GLU A 207 9.22 15.50 13.51
CA GLU A 207 9.92 16.03 12.34
C GLU A 207 8.96 16.20 11.16
N VAL A 208 8.10 15.21 10.92
CA VAL A 208 7.06 15.30 9.88
C VAL A 208 6.10 16.46 10.15
N ARG A 209 5.75 16.72 11.42
CA ARG A 209 4.93 17.89 11.80
C ARG A 209 5.65 19.21 11.50
N ARG A 210 6.96 19.29 11.76
CA ARG A 210 7.77 20.47 11.41
C ARG A 210 7.76 20.73 9.90
N LEU A 211 7.96 19.67 9.11
CA LEU A 211 7.93 19.74 7.65
C LEU A 211 6.54 20.09 7.11
N ALA A 212 5.48 19.56 7.70
CA ALA A 212 4.11 19.95 7.36
C ALA A 212 3.91 21.46 7.54
N GLY A 213 4.49 22.07 8.59
CA GLY A 213 4.48 23.52 8.79
C GLY A 213 5.18 24.31 7.68
N LYS A 214 6.25 23.75 7.10
CA LYS A 214 6.98 24.35 5.97
C LYS A 214 6.19 24.28 4.67
N TYR A 215 5.46 23.20 4.44
CA TYR A 215 4.86 22.90 3.14
C TYR A 215 3.33 23.00 3.07
N CYS A 216 2.63 23.32 4.16
CA CYS A 216 1.16 23.39 4.18
C CYS A 216 0.55 24.49 3.27
N GLY A 217 1.37 25.46 2.84
CA GLY A 217 0.96 26.52 1.92
C GLY A 217 1.08 26.16 0.44
N ALA A 218 1.62 24.99 0.08
CA ALA A 218 1.71 24.57 -1.31
C ALA A 218 0.37 24.04 -1.85
N ASP A 219 0.11 24.29 -3.12
CA ASP A 219 -1.14 23.86 -3.78
C ASP A 219 -0.98 22.55 -4.57
N ASN A 220 0.25 22.23 -4.98
CA ASN A 220 0.57 21.04 -5.75
C ASN A 220 1.71 20.25 -5.10
N PHE A 221 1.64 18.92 -5.17
CA PHE A 221 2.70 18.02 -4.73
C PHE A 221 2.90 16.90 -5.75
N LEU A 222 4.15 16.51 -5.95
CA LEU A 222 4.50 15.29 -6.68
C LEU A 222 5.01 14.24 -5.70
N TYR A 223 4.60 12.99 -5.86
CA TYR A 223 5.09 11.85 -5.09
C TYR A 223 5.76 10.87 -6.06
N LEU A 224 7.00 10.48 -5.76
CA LEU A 224 7.84 9.73 -6.67
C LEU A 224 8.39 8.51 -5.98
N GLY A 225 8.15 7.35 -6.58
CA GLY A 225 8.65 6.07 -6.11
C GLY A 225 8.95 5.15 -7.29
N ARG A 226 9.60 4.03 -7.02
CA ARG A 226 9.93 3.06 -8.06
C ARG A 226 9.69 1.64 -7.55
N GLN A 227 9.20 0.78 -8.44
CA GLN A 227 8.87 -0.62 -8.14
C GLN A 227 7.92 -0.72 -6.94
N TYR A 228 8.28 -1.47 -5.89
CA TYR A 228 7.50 -1.59 -4.65
C TYR A 228 7.05 -0.24 -4.06
N ASN A 229 7.84 0.82 -4.25
CA ASN A 229 7.54 2.16 -3.73
C ASN A 229 6.72 3.04 -4.69
N PHE A 230 6.50 2.64 -5.94
CA PHE A 230 5.59 3.38 -6.83
C PHE A 230 4.13 3.34 -6.31
N PRO A 231 3.56 2.18 -5.92
CA PRO A 231 2.26 2.14 -5.26
C PRO A 231 2.20 2.98 -3.97
N THR A 232 3.29 3.02 -3.21
CA THR A 232 3.41 3.88 -2.01
C THR A 232 3.38 5.38 -2.37
N ALA A 233 3.95 5.77 -3.50
CA ALA A 233 3.88 7.15 -4.01
C ALA A 233 2.45 7.53 -4.36
N LEU A 234 1.72 6.64 -5.04
CA LEU A 234 0.31 6.82 -5.33
C LEU A 234 -0.53 6.96 -4.05
N GLU A 235 -0.27 6.10 -3.06
CA GLU A 235 -0.99 6.15 -1.79
C GLU A 235 -0.69 7.42 -0.98
N GLY A 236 0.57 7.84 -0.89
CA GLY A 236 0.96 9.08 -0.22
C GLY A 236 0.29 10.31 -0.85
N ALA A 237 0.28 10.37 -2.19
CA ALA A 237 -0.43 11.42 -2.93
C ALA A 237 -1.95 11.36 -2.70
N LEU A 238 -2.55 10.17 -2.68
CA LEU A 238 -3.97 10.01 -2.40
C LEU A 238 -4.32 10.50 -0.99
N LYS A 239 -3.55 10.14 0.05
CA LYS A 239 -3.77 10.64 1.41
C LYS A 239 -3.73 12.16 1.45
N LEU A 240 -2.70 12.78 0.88
CA LEU A 240 -2.58 14.23 0.89
C LEU A 240 -3.78 14.88 0.17
N LYS A 241 -4.19 14.34 -0.97
CA LYS A 241 -5.36 14.81 -1.74
C LYS A 241 -6.67 14.70 -0.96
N GLU A 242 -6.92 13.56 -0.33
CA GLU A 242 -8.17 13.25 0.37
C GLU A 242 -8.44 14.21 1.53
N ILE A 243 -7.44 14.44 2.39
CA ILE A 243 -7.66 15.13 3.67
C ILE A 243 -7.17 16.58 3.71
N SER A 244 -6.26 16.98 2.81
CA SER A 244 -5.76 18.37 2.76
C SER A 244 -6.27 19.16 1.55
N TYR A 245 -6.86 18.48 0.56
CA TYR A 245 -7.30 19.05 -0.71
C TYR A 245 -6.18 19.70 -1.57
N ILE A 246 -4.92 19.41 -1.26
CA ILE A 246 -3.78 19.71 -2.14
C ILE A 246 -3.88 18.82 -3.38
N HIS A 247 -3.56 19.38 -4.54
CA HIS A 247 -3.44 18.59 -5.76
C HIS A 247 -2.15 17.78 -5.71
N ALA A 248 -2.25 16.54 -5.23
CA ALA A 248 -1.12 15.63 -5.13
C ALA A 248 -1.22 14.50 -6.17
N GLU A 249 -0.11 14.24 -6.86
CA GLU A 249 -0.03 13.22 -7.91
C GLU A 249 1.16 12.28 -7.68
N GLY A 250 0.92 10.98 -7.81
CA GLY A 250 1.96 9.96 -7.66
C GLY A 250 2.42 9.44 -9.02
N TYR A 251 3.74 9.34 -9.23
CA TYR A 251 4.34 8.86 -10.47
C TYR A 251 5.46 7.84 -10.21
N PRO A 252 5.71 6.93 -11.17
CA PRO A 252 6.98 6.23 -11.21
C PRO A 252 8.09 7.27 -11.42
N ALA A 253 9.11 7.27 -10.57
CA ALA A 253 10.16 8.30 -10.59
C ALA A 253 10.85 8.42 -11.97
N ALA A 254 10.98 7.30 -12.69
CA ALA A 254 11.60 7.25 -14.02
C ALA A 254 10.76 7.91 -15.12
N GLU A 255 9.44 8.07 -14.92
CA GLU A 255 8.52 8.61 -15.92
C GLU A 255 8.45 10.15 -15.90
N MET A 256 9.16 10.82 -14.98
CA MET A 256 9.12 12.28 -14.84
C MET A 256 9.39 13.02 -16.15
N LYS A 257 10.37 12.57 -16.94
CA LYS A 257 10.74 13.22 -18.21
C LYS A 257 9.69 13.08 -19.32
N HIS A 258 8.71 12.21 -19.16
CA HIS A 258 7.70 11.94 -20.17
C HIS A 258 6.47 12.87 -20.06
N GLY A 259 6.60 13.98 -19.34
CA GLY A 259 5.57 15.01 -19.22
C GLY A 259 5.54 15.70 -17.85
N PRO A 260 5.43 14.93 -16.73
CA PRO A 260 5.20 15.50 -15.40
C PRO A 260 6.26 16.50 -14.93
N ILE A 261 7.51 16.37 -15.39
CA ILE A 261 8.60 17.29 -15.06
C ILE A 261 8.33 18.75 -15.46
N ALA A 262 7.38 19.00 -16.38
CA ALA A 262 6.97 20.35 -16.77
C ALA A 262 6.24 21.12 -15.64
N LEU A 263 5.74 20.40 -14.62
CA LEU A 263 5.08 21.00 -13.45
C LEU A 263 6.06 21.37 -12.33
N VAL A 264 7.34 21.07 -12.48
CA VAL A 264 8.34 21.30 -11.44
C VAL A 264 8.74 22.77 -11.41
N ASP A 265 8.50 23.42 -10.27
CA ASP A 265 8.91 24.78 -9.95
C ASP A 265 9.25 24.92 -8.45
N ASP A 266 9.63 26.13 -8.03
CA ASP A 266 10.01 26.44 -6.65
C ASP A 266 8.85 26.34 -5.63
N LYS A 267 7.61 26.14 -6.11
CA LYS A 267 6.39 26.07 -5.30
C LYS A 267 5.76 24.69 -5.25
N THR A 268 6.31 23.73 -5.98
CA THR A 268 5.75 22.38 -6.13
C THR A 268 6.68 21.35 -5.48
N PRO A 269 6.47 21.00 -4.19
CA PRO A 269 7.31 20.02 -3.50
C PRO A 269 7.18 18.64 -4.14
N SER A 270 8.31 17.95 -4.25
CA SER A 270 8.41 16.57 -4.70
C SER A 270 8.85 15.66 -3.55
N VAL A 271 8.00 14.72 -3.17
CA VAL A 271 8.28 13.70 -2.16
C VAL A 271 8.88 12.47 -2.83
N PHE A 272 10.14 12.16 -2.56
CA PHE A 272 10.82 10.97 -3.07
C PHE A 272 10.82 9.85 -2.04
N ILE A 273 10.33 8.68 -2.41
CA ILE A 273 10.39 7.47 -1.59
C ILE A 273 11.57 6.64 -2.08
N MET A 274 12.70 6.79 -1.39
CA MET A 274 14.00 6.30 -1.85
C MET A 274 14.84 5.70 -0.71
N PRO A 275 14.33 4.69 0.01
CA PRO A 275 15.16 3.90 0.90
C PRO A 275 16.31 3.24 0.11
N GLN A 276 17.44 2.99 0.78
CA GLN A 276 18.60 2.33 0.18
C GLN A 276 18.18 0.95 -0.33
N GLY A 277 18.69 0.56 -1.49
CA GLY A 277 18.35 -0.68 -2.17
C GLY A 277 18.88 -0.68 -3.59
N TYR A 278 18.64 -1.74 -4.36
CA TYR A 278 19.24 -1.91 -5.68
C TYR A 278 18.85 -0.82 -6.71
N ILE A 279 17.71 -0.17 -6.51
CA ILE A 279 17.21 0.87 -7.42
C ILE A 279 17.53 2.30 -6.96
N TYR A 280 18.15 2.45 -5.80
CA TYR A 280 18.44 3.72 -5.13
C TYR A 280 19.12 4.73 -6.06
N GLU A 281 20.25 4.35 -6.68
CA GLU A 281 21.04 5.22 -7.57
C GLU A 281 20.21 5.74 -8.75
N LYS A 282 19.22 4.96 -9.22
CA LYS A 282 18.35 5.40 -10.31
C LYS A 282 17.33 6.42 -9.84
N VAL A 283 16.80 6.26 -8.63
CA VAL A 283 15.86 7.24 -8.04
C VAL A 283 16.59 8.52 -7.66
N LEU A 284 17.83 8.42 -7.17
CA LEU A 284 18.71 9.56 -6.88
C LEU A 284 18.94 10.43 -8.12
N ALA A 285 19.21 9.81 -9.28
CA ALA A 285 19.35 10.54 -10.55
C ALA A 285 18.07 11.31 -10.91
N ASN A 286 16.88 10.75 -10.64
CA ASN A 286 15.62 11.47 -10.84
C ASN A 286 15.43 12.61 -9.84
N LEU A 287 15.93 12.48 -8.61
CA LEU A 287 15.93 13.56 -7.61
C LEU A 287 16.78 14.74 -8.08
N GLU A 288 17.99 14.49 -8.58
CA GLU A 288 18.88 15.53 -9.10
C GLU A 288 18.22 16.32 -10.25
N GLU A 289 17.41 15.65 -11.07
CA GLU A 289 16.67 16.30 -12.16
C GLU A 289 15.60 17.29 -11.65
N ILE A 290 14.96 17.00 -10.52
CA ILE A 290 14.03 17.92 -9.85
C ILE A 290 14.80 19.10 -9.25
N LYS A 291 15.90 18.83 -8.55
CA LYS A 291 16.76 19.85 -7.96
C LYS A 291 17.32 20.81 -9.02
N ALA A 292 17.75 20.29 -10.17
CA ALA A 292 18.25 21.10 -11.28
C ALA A 292 17.20 22.08 -11.85
N ARG A 293 15.92 21.88 -11.54
CA ARG A 293 14.79 22.74 -11.97
C ARG A 293 14.25 23.63 -10.84
N GLY A 294 14.90 23.62 -9.68
CA GLY A 294 14.50 24.43 -8.53
C GLY A 294 13.34 23.85 -7.70
N GLY A 295 12.92 22.61 -7.98
CA GLY A 295 11.87 21.94 -7.22
C GLY A 295 12.30 21.63 -5.78
N PRO A 296 11.50 21.97 -4.75
CA PRO A 296 11.75 21.53 -3.38
C PRO A 296 11.61 20.01 -3.29
N VAL A 297 12.55 19.35 -2.61
CA VAL A 297 12.58 17.89 -2.46
C VAL A 297 12.48 17.49 -0.99
N ILE A 298 11.53 16.62 -0.69
CA ILE A 298 11.39 15.92 0.58
C ILE A 298 11.74 14.45 0.33
N ALA A 299 12.82 13.94 0.91
CA ALA A 299 13.22 12.54 0.74
C ALA A 299 12.77 11.68 1.93
N ILE A 300 12.02 10.62 1.67
CA ILE A 300 11.86 9.50 2.60
C ILE A 300 13.00 8.52 2.31
N ALA A 301 14.00 8.51 3.18
CA ALA A 301 15.23 7.76 3.01
C ALA A 301 15.45 6.78 4.16
N GLY A 302 16.26 5.74 3.96
CA GLY A 302 16.61 4.88 5.07
C GLY A 302 17.62 5.55 6.00
N GLU A 303 17.57 5.19 7.27
CA GLU A 303 18.44 5.72 8.32
C GLU A 303 19.93 5.72 7.93
N GLY A 304 20.60 6.85 8.18
CA GLY A 304 22.03 6.99 7.95
C GLY A 304 22.43 7.29 6.51
N ASP A 305 21.49 7.61 5.62
CA ASP A 305 21.81 8.04 4.25
C ASP A 305 22.43 9.44 4.24
N ALA A 306 23.77 9.49 4.22
CA ALA A 306 24.51 10.73 4.13
C ALA A 306 24.42 11.40 2.74
N HIS A 307 24.23 10.63 1.68
CA HIS A 307 24.24 11.16 0.31
C HIS A 307 22.98 11.99 0.06
N VAL A 308 21.80 11.43 0.30
CA VAL A 308 20.54 12.13 0.05
C VAL A 308 20.42 13.41 0.89
N ARG A 309 20.99 13.44 2.10
CA ARG A 309 21.04 14.62 2.98
C ARG A 309 21.79 15.80 2.37
N THR A 310 22.70 15.56 1.43
CA THR A 310 23.41 16.63 0.70
C THR A 310 22.64 17.20 -0.49
N LEU A 311 21.61 16.49 -0.96
CA LEU A 311 20.89 16.81 -2.20
C LEU A 311 19.44 17.25 -1.96
N ALA A 312 18.72 16.59 -1.04
CA ALA A 312 17.34 16.91 -0.70
C ALA A 312 17.26 18.15 0.20
N ASP A 313 16.16 18.89 0.13
CA ASP A 313 15.92 20.06 1.00
C ASP A 313 15.53 19.64 2.42
N ASP A 314 14.77 18.54 2.53
CA ASP A 314 14.41 17.91 3.79
C ASP A 314 14.46 16.39 3.65
N VAL A 315 14.83 15.71 4.73
CA VAL A 315 14.94 14.25 4.78
C VAL A 315 14.17 13.73 5.99
N ILE A 316 13.31 12.75 5.76
CA ILE A 316 12.66 11.95 6.81
C ILE A 316 13.27 10.55 6.74
N GLU A 317 13.97 10.17 7.80
CA GLU A 317 14.58 8.84 7.90
C GLU A 317 13.56 7.80 8.37
N VAL A 318 13.62 6.63 7.75
CA VAL A 318 12.85 5.44 8.15
C VAL A 318 13.78 4.24 8.32
N PRO A 319 13.39 3.24 9.13
CA PRO A 319 14.16 2.00 9.22
C PRO A 319 14.28 1.31 7.86
N VAL A 320 15.45 0.73 7.61
CA VAL A 320 15.71 -0.11 6.44
C VAL A 320 15.27 -1.53 6.76
N VAL A 321 14.37 -2.06 5.92
CA VAL A 321 13.90 -3.45 5.95
C VAL A 321 14.07 -4.07 4.56
N ASP A 322 13.76 -5.35 4.39
CA ASP A 322 13.74 -5.98 3.07
C ASP A 322 12.90 -5.17 2.07
N ASP A 323 13.39 -5.03 0.83
CA ASP A 323 12.81 -4.14 -0.19
C ASP A 323 11.30 -4.29 -0.39
N PHE A 324 10.79 -5.53 -0.33
CA PHE A 324 9.37 -5.81 -0.50
C PHE A 324 8.54 -5.39 0.72
N LEU A 325 9.11 -5.30 1.93
CA LEU A 325 8.41 -4.82 3.14
C LEU A 325 8.54 -3.31 3.33
N GLN A 326 9.53 -2.70 2.70
CA GLN A 326 9.85 -1.29 2.85
C GLN A 326 8.66 -0.34 2.57
N PRO A 327 7.76 -0.58 1.60
CA PRO A 327 6.52 0.20 1.44
C PRO A 327 5.66 0.33 2.70
N ILE A 328 5.59 -0.71 3.53
CA ILE A 328 4.78 -0.74 4.75
C ILE A 328 5.38 0.17 5.83
N VAL A 329 6.70 0.36 5.80
CA VAL A 329 7.42 1.29 6.69
C VAL A 329 7.38 2.71 6.13
N SER A 330 7.66 2.87 4.83
CA SER A 330 7.76 4.17 4.16
C SER A 330 6.44 4.91 4.02
N ILE A 331 5.29 4.23 4.09
CA ILE A 331 3.98 4.89 4.06
C ILE A 331 3.67 5.68 5.35
N ILE A 332 4.28 5.31 6.48
CA ILE A 332 4.04 5.92 7.79
C ILE A 332 4.30 7.44 7.79
N PRO A 333 5.49 7.93 7.41
CA PRO A 333 5.73 9.37 7.36
C PRO A 333 4.84 10.09 6.33
N LEU A 334 4.39 9.42 5.26
CA LEU A 334 3.50 10.02 4.26
C LEU A 334 2.08 10.23 4.80
N GLN A 335 1.56 9.26 5.54
CA GLN A 335 0.27 9.40 6.26
C GLN A 335 0.34 10.51 7.31
N LEU A 336 1.44 10.59 8.06
CA LEU A 336 1.68 11.65 9.03
C LEU A 336 1.80 13.02 8.37
N LEU A 337 2.47 13.11 7.21
CA LEU A 337 2.63 14.34 6.46
C LEU A 337 1.27 14.86 5.97
N ALA A 338 0.46 13.99 5.37
CA ALA A 338 -0.91 14.31 4.96
C ALA A 338 -1.75 14.78 6.16
N TYR A 339 -1.68 14.05 7.28
CA TYR A 339 -2.39 14.38 8.52
C TYR A 339 -2.01 15.77 9.03
N HIS A 340 -0.73 16.05 9.24
CA HIS A 340 -0.30 17.32 9.83
C HIS A 340 -0.57 18.50 8.90
N ILE A 341 -0.41 18.33 7.57
CA ILE A 341 -0.77 19.37 6.60
C ILE A 341 -2.28 19.65 6.66
N ALA A 342 -3.13 18.62 6.66
CA ALA A 342 -4.58 18.79 6.73
C ALA A 342 -5.02 19.54 8.00
N VAL A 343 -4.45 19.19 9.16
CA VAL A 343 -4.69 19.90 10.43
C VAL A 343 -4.27 21.36 10.34
N LEU A 344 -3.08 21.65 9.80
CA LEU A 344 -2.57 23.02 9.65
C LEU A 344 -3.41 23.86 8.67
N ARG A 345 -4.03 23.22 7.67
CA ARG A 345 -4.99 23.86 6.75
C ARG A 345 -6.41 23.97 7.33
N GLY A 346 -6.63 23.51 8.57
CA GLY A 346 -7.95 23.52 9.21
C GLY A 346 -8.99 22.61 8.54
N CYS A 347 -8.54 21.54 7.87
CA CYS A 347 -9.42 20.58 7.22
C CYS A 347 -9.97 19.54 8.21
N ASP A 348 -11.18 19.01 7.94
CA ASP A 348 -11.71 17.86 8.69
C ASP A 348 -11.03 16.57 8.21
N VAL A 349 -10.15 16.04 9.05
CA VAL A 349 -9.30 14.88 8.75
C VAL A 349 -10.09 13.57 8.81
N ASP A 350 -11.05 13.44 9.72
CA ASP A 350 -11.81 12.20 9.90
C ASP A 350 -12.98 12.12 8.92
N LYS A 351 -13.52 13.28 8.50
CA LYS A 351 -14.66 13.42 7.57
C LYS A 351 -14.37 14.47 6.47
N PRO A 352 -13.41 14.19 5.57
CA PRO A 352 -13.12 15.07 4.44
C PRO A 352 -14.36 15.28 3.57
N ARG A 353 -14.50 16.49 3.02
CA ARG A 353 -15.65 16.89 2.20
C ARG A 353 -15.78 15.98 0.98
N ASN A 354 -17.02 15.71 0.58
CA ASN A 354 -17.38 14.93 -0.60
C ASN A 354 -16.92 13.46 -0.60
N LEU A 355 -16.36 12.96 0.50
CA LEU A 355 -15.92 11.57 0.62
C LEU A 355 -16.77 10.83 1.66
N ALA A 356 -16.91 9.52 1.45
CA ALA A 356 -17.55 8.60 2.38
C ALA A 356 -16.58 7.47 2.71
N LYS A 357 -16.68 6.89 3.91
CA LYS A 357 -15.81 5.78 4.34
C LYS A 357 -15.90 4.56 3.41
N SER A 358 -17.08 4.31 2.86
CA SER A 358 -17.32 3.28 1.87
C SER A 358 -18.33 3.80 0.85
N VAL A 359 -18.02 3.60 -0.44
CA VAL A 359 -18.94 3.90 -1.55
C VAL A 359 -19.82 2.67 -1.76
N THR A 360 -21.01 2.70 -1.17
CA THR A 360 -21.97 1.58 -1.15
C THR A 360 -23.08 1.72 -2.20
N VAL A 361 -23.09 2.83 -2.93
CA VAL A 361 -24.03 3.14 -4.01
C VAL A 361 -23.22 3.59 -5.23
N GLU A 362 -23.78 3.36 -6.41
CA GLU A 362 -23.20 3.81 -7.68
C GLU A 362 -23.40 5.31 -7.92
#